data_AF-A0A945YJE7-F1
#
_entry.id   AF-A0A945YJE7-F1
#
_cell.length_a   1.000
_cell.length_b   1.000
_cell.length_c   1.000
_cell.angle_alpha   90.00
_cell.angle_beta   90.00
_cell.angle_gamma   90.00
#
_symmetry.space_group_name_H-M   'P 1'
#
loop_
_entity.id
_entity.type
_entity.pdbx_description
1 polymer ?
#
loop_
_entity_poly.entity_id
_entity_poly.type
_entity_poly.pdbx_seq_one_letter_code
_entity_poly.pdbx_strand_id
1 'polypeptide(L)'
;MEIVGLGFHFEELPVGRKFQTIGRTITDADITNFINATGMVETMFTDLEYLKTESDIKGRVSPGALVYSFAEGLLVQSTMQHTGFAFLNMELNVHAPTFA
;
A
#
# COMPACT_ATOMS: atom_id res chain seq x y z
N MET A 1 22.42 -20.78 -10.17
CA MET A 1 22.34 -19.31 -10.00
C MET A 1 21.64 -19.05 -8.68
N GLU A 2 22.12 -18.08 -7.90
CA GLU A 2 21.44 -17.67 -6.65
C GLU A 2 20.12 -16.97 -6.98
N ILE A 3 19.08 -17.24 -6.18
CA ILE A 3 17.78 -16.59 -6.30
C ILE A 3 17.74 -15.44 -5.30
N VAL A 4 17.66 -14.20 -5.81
CA VAL A 4 17.57 -12.98 -5.00
C VAL A 4 16.10 -12.65 -4.73
N GLY A 5 15.81 -12.13 -3.54
CA GLY A 5 14.45 -11.72 -3.14
C GLY A 5 13.66 -12.82 -2.43
N LEU A 6 14.30 -13.92 -2.04
CA LEU A 6 13.71 -14.90 -1.12
C LEU A 6 13.49 -14.25 0.26
N GLY A 7 12.39 -14.63 0.92
CA GLY A 7 12.02 -14.13 2.23
C GLY A 7 12.86 -14.72 3.37
N PHE A 8 12.64 -14.19 4.56
CA PHE A 8 13.25 -14.69 5.79
C PHE A 8 12.44 -15.84 6.37
N HIS A 9 13.12 -16.89 6.82
CA HIS A 9 12.51 -17.91 7.66
C HIS A 9 12.29 -17.38 9.09
N PHE A 10 11.49 -18.10 9.87
CA PHE A 10 11.09 -17.69 11.22
C PHE A 10 12.30 -17.46 12.13
N GLU A 11 13.33 -18.29 12.03
CA GLU A 11 14.55 -18.24 12.82
C GLU A 11 15.40 -17.00 12.52
N GLU A 12 15.19 -16.36 11.37
CA GLU A 12 15.89 -15.14 10.93
C GLU A 12 15.16 -13.85 11.36
N LEU A 13 14.01 -13.98 12.05
CA LEU A 13 13.15 -12.88 12.47
C LEU A 13 13.08 -12.77 14.01
N PRO A 14 14.20 -12.49 14.71
CA PRO A 14 14.17 -12.31 16.16
C PRO A 14 13.37 -11.06 16.54
N VAL A 15 12.77 -11.11 17.74
CA VAL A 15 12.01 -9.98 18.30
C VAL A 15 12.87 -8.72 18.35
N GLY A 16 12.33 -7.61 17.83
CA GLY A 16 13.02 -6.33 17.79
C GLY A 16 13.87 -6.09 16.54
N ARG A 17 13.98 -7.07 15.62
CA ARG A 17 14.59 -6.85 14.30
C ARG A 17 13.87 -5.71 13.58
N LYS A 18 14.66 -4.82 12.98
CA LYS A 18 14.17 -3.69 12.16
C LYS A 18 14.78 -3.78 10.77
N PHE A 19 14.01 -3.37 9.78
CA PHE A 19 14.47 -3.21 8.41
C PHE A 19 13.71 -2.04 7.77
N GLN A 20 14.19 -1.59 6.62
CA GLN A 20 13.59 -0.52 5.85
C GLN A 20 13.41 -1.02 4.41
N THR A 21 12.19 -0.91 3.88
CA THR A 21 11.93 -1.19 2.47
C THR A 21 12.39 -0.01 1.60
N ILE A 22 12.44 -0.23 0.30
CA ILE A 22 12.52 0.89 -0.64
C ILE A 22 11.24 1.76 -0.53
N GLY A 23 11.36 3.03 -0.91
CA GLY A 23 10.22 3.92 -1.06
C GLY A 23 9.50 3.70 -2.39
N ARG A 24 8.20 4.03 -2.43
CA ARG A 24 7.39 4.06 -3.64
C ARG A 24 6.54 5.32 -3.66
N THR A 25 6.61 6.08 -4.75
CA THR A 25 5.69 7.18 -5.02
C THR A 25 4.38 6.63 -5.55
N ILE A 26 3.25 7.11 -5.01
CA ILE A 26 1.93 6.84 -5.56
C ILE A 26 1.66 7.87 -6.65
N THR A 27 1.16 7.41 -7.79
CA THR A 27 0.81 8.27 -8.92
C THR A 27 -0.67 8.15 -9.25
N ASP A 28 -1.17 9.05 -10.10
CA ASP A 28 -2.56 8.99 -10.57
C ASP A 28 -2.89 7.66 -11.25
N ALA A 29 -1.93 7.07 -11.98
CA ALA A 29 -2.11 5.77 -12.63
C ALA A 29 -2.34 4.65 -11.61
N ASP A 30 -1.65 4.68 -10.46
CA ASP A 30 -1.85 3.71 -9.40
C ASP A 30 -3.28 3.82 -8.83
N ILE A 31 -3.73 5.04 -8.55
CA ILE A 31 -5.07 5.30 -8.01
C ILE A 31 -6.12 4.84 -9.00
N THR A 32 -6.01 5.27 -10.26
CA THR A 32 -6.94 4.93 -11.34
C THR A 32 -7.03 3.42 -11.56
N ASN A 33 -5.89 2.71 -11.60
CA ASN A 33 -5.90 1.26 -11.77
C ASN A 33 -6.52 0.56 -10.55
N PHE A 34 -6.20 1.00 -9.33
CA PHE A 34 -6.69 0.37 -8.12
C PHE A 34 -8.21 0.52 -7.94
N ILE A 35 -8.76 1.73 -8.11
CA ILE A 35 -10.19 1.95 -7.94
C ILE A 35 -11.01 1.19 -8.99
N ASN A 36 -10.49 1.06 -10.21
CA ASN A 36 -11.13 0.26 -11.27
C ASN A 36 -11.09 -1.24 -10.95
N ALA A 37 -9.97 -1.73 -10.43
CA ALA A 37 -9.82 -3.15 -10.09
C ALA A 37 -10.66 -3.56 -8.85
N THR A 38 -10.81 -2.65 -7.89
CA THR A 38 -11.48 -2.93 -6.60
C THR A 38 -12.93 -2.46 -6.53
N GLY A 39 -13.35 -1.58 -7.44
CA GLY A 39 -14.67 -0.94 -7.39
C GLY A 39 -14.78 0.18 -6.35
N MET A 40 -13.66 0.66 -5.76
CA MET A 40 -13.63 1.80 -4.85
C MET A 40 -13.80 3.14 -5.59
N VAL A 41 -14.86 3.27 -6.37
CA VAL A 41 -15.17 4.41 -7.25
C VAL A 41 -15.93 5.53 -6.55
N GLU A 42 -15.60 5.78 -5.29
CA GLU A 42 -16.20 6.87 -4.51
C GLU A 42 -15.78 8.24 -5.10
N THR A 43 -16.62 9.27 -4.89
CA THR A 43 -16.47 10.61 -5.49
C THR A 43 -15.11 11.25 -5.21
N MET A 44 -14.53 11.05 -4.01
CA MET A 44 -13.17 11.54 -3.67
C MET A 44 -12.09 10.97 -4.59
N PHE A 45 -12.34 9.83 -5.24
CA PHE A 45 -11.35 9.18 -6.11
C PHE A 45 -11.65 9.33 -7.60
N THR A 46 -12.79 9.91 -7.97
CA THR A 46 -13.27 9.93 -9.37
C THR A 46 -13.65 11.32 -9.87
N ASP A 47 -13.99 12.25 -8.99
CA ASP A 47 -14.43 13.60 -9.34
C ASP A 47 -13.43 14.66 -8.86
N LEU A 48 -12.63 15.18 -9.81
CA LEU A 48 -11.65 16.22 -9.53
C LEU A 48 -12.28 17.60 -9.32
N GLU A 49 -13.51 17.82 -9.77
CA GLU A 49 -14.20 19.10 -9.55
C GLU A 49 -14.75 19.13 -8.12
N TYR A 50 -15.41 18.05 -7.70
CA TYR A 50 -15.85 17.87 -6.31
C TYR A 50 -14.70 18.10 -5.31
N LEU A 51 -13.51 17.55 -5.58
CA LEU A 51 -12.33 17.76 -4.73
C LEU A 51 -11.94 19.24 -4.65
N LYS A 52 -12.09 20.01 -5.72
CA LYS A 52 -11.74 21.43 -5.74
C LYS A 52 -12.79 22.27 -5.03
N THR A 53 -14.07 22.03 -5.28
CA THR A 53 -15.17 22.94 -4.91
C THR A 53 -15.84 22.56 -3.59
N GLU A 54 -15.95 21.27 -3.29
CA GLU A 54 -16.85 20.77 -2.24
C GLU A 54 -16.12 20.00 -1.13
N SER A 55 -15.12 19.18 -1.45
CA SER A 55 -14.39 18.39 -0.45
C SER A 55 -13.49 19.26 0.42
N ASP A 56 -13.35 18.95 1.72
CA ASP A 56 -12.32 19.57 2.57
C ASP A 56 -10.89 19.13 2.20
N ILE A 57 -10.75 17.97 1.56
CA ILE A 57 -9.46 17.45 1.10
C ILE A 57 -9.27 17.86 -0.36
N LYS A 58 -8.22 18.66 -0.61
CA LYS A 58 -7.90 19.19 -1.93
C LYS A 58 -6.80 18.36 -2.60
N GLY A 59 -6.93 18.14 -3.90
CA GLY A 59 -5.94 17.42 -4.71
C GLY A 59 -6.27 15.94 -4.92
N ARG A 60 -5.44 15.25 -5.72
CA ARG A 60 -5.68 13.87 -6.13
C ARG A 60 -5.38 12.90 -4.97
N VAL A 61 -6.40 12.60 -4.17
CA VAL A 61 -6.28 11.72 -3.00
C VAL A 61 -6.35 10.24 -3.38
N SER A 62 -5.58 9.42 -2.68
CA SER A 62 -5.55 7.96 -2.80
C SER A 62 -6.45 7.30 -1.76
N PRO A 63 -7.12 6.17 -2.07
CA PRO A 63 -7.73 5.32 -1.07
C PRO A 63 -6.69 4.85 -0.04
N GLY A 64 -7.05 4.83 1.26
CA GLY A 64 -6.17 4.28 2.30
C GLY A 64 -5.82 2.81 2.07
N ALA A 65 -6.77 2.04 1.49
CA ALA A 65 -6.56 0.66 1.11
C ALA A 65 -5.46 0.49 0.03
N LEU A 66 -5.30 1.44 -0.90
CA LEU A 66 -4.22 1.42 -1.89
C LEU A 66 -2.86 1.59 -1.21
N VAL A 67 -2.75 2.55 -0.30
CA VAL A 67 -1.52 2.81 0.46
C VAL A 67 -1.09 1.55 1.22
N TYR A 68 -2.03 0.95 1.96
CA TYR A 68 -1.80 -0.32 2.64
C TYR A 68 -1.39 -1.45 1.68
N SER A 69 -2.11 -1.60 0.55
CA SER A 69 -1.80 -2.64 -0.44
C SER A 69 -0.38 -2.51 -1.01
N PHE A 70 0.13 -1.29 -1.17
CA PHE A 70 1.51 -1.07 -1.59
C PHE A 70 2.53 -1.29 -0.48
N ALA A 71 2.20 -0.96 0.77
CA ALA A 71 3.05 -1.31 1.91
C ALA A 71 3.23 -2.83 2.01
N GLU A 72 2.14 -3.60 1.91
CA GLU A 72 2.19 -5.06 1.84
C GLU A 72 2.98 -5.54 0.62
N GLY A 73 2.76 -4.96 -0.56
CA GLY A 73 3.51 -5.33 -1.76
C GLY A 73 5.04 -5.17 -1.60
N LEU A 74 5.49 -4.08 -0.96
CA LEU A 74 6.90 -3.85 -0.63
C LEU A 74 7.43 -4.90 0.35
N LEU A 75 6.65 -5.27 1.37
CA LEU A 75 7.02 -6.33 2.32
C LEU A 75 7.08 -7.70 1.65
N VAL A 76 6.08 -8.05 0.84
CA VAL A 76 5.98 -9.33 0.13
C VAL A 76 7.20 -9.55 -0.76
N GLN A 77 7.59 -8.55 -1.54
CA GLN A 77 8.75 -8.62 -2.42
C GLN A 77 10.09 -8.67 -1.66
N SER A 78 10.15 -8.09 -0.46
CA SER A 78 11.43 -7.92 0.24
C SER A 78 11.69 -8.97 1.32
N THR A 79 10.66 -9.62 1.87
CA THR A 79 10.79 -10.32 3.16
C THR A 79 10.11 -11.67 3.28
N MET A 80 9.18 -12.03 2.37
CA MET A 80 8.34 -13.23 2.59
C MET A 80 8.07 -14.08 1.33
N GLN A 81 8.74 -13.82 0.21
CA GLN A 81 8.70 -14.73 -0.94
C GLN A 81 9.12 -16.13 -0.49
N HIS A 82 8.25 -17.11 -0.72
CA HIS A 82 8.42 -18.52 -0.34
C HIS A 82 8.43 -18.84 1.16
N THR A 83 8.35 -17.84 2.05
CA THR A 83 8.38 -18.09 3.51
C THR A 83 7.06 -17.72 4.21
N GLY A 84 6.16 -16.98 3.54
CA GLY A 84 4.82 -16.68 4.05
C GLY A 84 3.85 -17.86 3.93
N PHE A 85 2.99 -18.04 4.93
CA PHE A 85 1.96 -19.09 4.94
C PHE A 85 0.52 -18.52 4.96
N ALA A 86 0.23 -17.60 5.87
CA ALA A 86 -1.07 -16.96 5.99
C ALA A 86 -0.96 -15.59 6.67
N PHE A 87 -1.86 -14.68 6.32
CA PHE A 87 -2.02 -13.40 7.01
C PHE A 87 -3.20 -13.49 7.98
N LEU A 88 -2.88 -13.58 9.28
CA LEU A 88 -3.87 -13.97 10.29
C LEU A 88 -4.63 -12.78 10.90
N ASN A 89 -3.97 -11.62 11.03
CA ASN A 89 -4.56 -10.44 11.65
C ASN A 89 -3.73 -9.19 11.34
N MET A 90 -4.39 -8.04 11.34
CA MET A 90 -3.76 -6.73 11.42
C MET A 90 -4.66 -5.70 12.09
N GLU A 91 -4.04 -4.65 12.61
CA GLU A 91 -4.70 -3.41 12.98
C GLU A 91 -4.19 -2.30 12.07
N LEU A 92 -5.10 -1.55 11.44
CA LEU A 92 -4.77 -0.47 10.51
C LEU A 92 -5.38 0.83 10.99
N ASN A 93 -4.53 1.85 11.18
CA ASN A 93 -4.95 3.22 11.42
C ASN A 93 -4.50 4.11 10.26
N VAL A 94 -5.44 4.84 9.66
CA VAL A 94 -5.14 5.82 8.61
C VAL A 94 -5.03 7.20 9.25
N HIS A 95 -3.80 7.71 9.36
CA HIS A 95 -3.52 8.95 10.10
C HIS A 95 -3.68 10.23 9.28
N ALA A 96 -3.46 10.17 7.97
CA ALA A 96 -3.49 11.33 7.08
C ALA A 96 -3.80 10.91 5.63
N PRO A 97 -4.35 11.82 4.80
CA PRO A 97 -4.53 11.57 3.38
C PRO A 97 -3.18 11.40 2.67
N THR A 98 -3.16 10.55 1.64
CA THR A 98 -2.02 10.41 0.72
C THR A 98 -2.45 10.90 -0.65
N PHE A 99 -1.57 11.63 -1.33
CA PHE A 99 -1.83 12.23 -2.62
C PHE A 99 -0.95 11.59 -3.71
N ALA A 100 -1.41 11.70 -4.96
CA ALA A 100 -0.57 11.45 -6.14
C ALA A 100 0.46 12.56 -6.37
#